data_AF-A0A2N6VFJ8-F1
#
_entry.id   AF-A0A2N6VFJ8-F1
#
_cell.length_a   1.000
_cell.length_b   1.000
_cell.length_c   1.000
_cell.angle_alpha   90.00
_cell.angle_beta   90.00
_cell.angle_gamma   90.00
#
_symmetry.space_group_name_H-M   'P 1'
#
loop_
_entity.id
_entity.type
_entity.pdbx_description
1 polymer ?
#
loop_
_entity_poly.entity_id
_entity_poly.type
_entity_poly.pdbx_seq_one_letter_code
_entity_poly.pdbx_strand_id
1 'polypeptide(L)'
;LGGISRIAQWTSAITPLMGVMYVACVLIILVINVQHLPGAVGAIFTGAFTGEGVTGGIVGVAIVGIQRALFSNVGGVGTAGMAHAAVKTRHPATEGFTALWEPF
;
A
#
# COMPACT_ATOMS: atom_id res chain seq x y z
N LEU A 1 -3.11 -11.01 -31.40
CA LEU A 1 -2.27 -10.43 -30.32
C LEU A 1 -3.17 -10.23 -29.11
N GLY A 2 -3.01 -11.05 -28.06
CA GLY A 2 -3.99 -11.14 -26.97
C GLY A 2 -4.07 -9.83 -26.19
N GLY A 3 -5.26 -9.23 -26.14
CA GLY A 3 -5.52 -7.94 -25.49
C GLY A 3 -5.54 -8.00 -23.96
N ILE A 4 -6.34 -7.14 -23.33
CA ILE A 4 -6.47 -6.96 -21.86
C ILE A 4 -6.63 -8.29 -21.09
N SER A 5 -7.35 -9.26 -21.65
CA SER A 5 -7.55 -10.57 -21.01
C SER A 5 -6.27 -11.37 -20.78
N ARG A 6 -5.27 -11.25 -21.67
CA ARG A 6 -4.01 -11.99 -21.52
C ARG A 6 -3.11 -11.31 -20.49
N ILE A 7 -3.10 -9.98 -20.47
CA ILE A 7 -2.37 -9.18 -19.47
C ILE A 7 -2.93 -9.48 -18.07
N ALA A 8 -4.26 -9.43 -17.90
CA ALA A 8 -4.92 -9.72 -16.63
C ALA A 8 -4.61 -11.14 -16.10
N GLN A 9 -4.55 -12.15 -16.98
CA GLN A 9 -4.19 -13.52 -16.59
C GLN A 9 -2.75 -13.64 -16.06
N TRP A 10 -1.79 -12.97 -16.70
CA TRP A 10 -0.40 -13.00 -16.21
C TRP A 10 -0.22 -12.17 -14.95
N THR A 11 -0.81 -10.97 -14.90
CA THR A 11 -0.72 -10.11 -13.72
C THR A 11 -1.35 -10.78 -12.50
N SER A 12 -2.54 -11.39 -12.64
CA SER A 12 -3.19 -12.10 -11.51
C SER A 12 -2.38 -13.29 -10.98
N ALA A 13 -1.57 -13.94 -11.82
CA ALA A 13 -0.67 -15.00 -11.38
C ALA A 13 0.61 -14.47 -10.71
N ILE A 14 1.14 -13.32 -11.16
CA ILE A 14 2.40 -12.74 -10.67
C ILE A 14 2.22 -11.96 -9.37
N THR A 15 1.10 -11.24 -9.21
CA THR A 15 0.79 -10.44 -8.02
C THR A 15 0.94 -11.21 -6.69
N PRO A 16 0.38 -12.42 -6.50
CA PRO A 16 0.54 -13.16 -5.26
C PRO A 16 2.00 -13.56 -5.01
N LEU A 17 2.74 -13.93 -6.05
CA LEU A 17 4.16 -14.25 -5.94
C LEU A 17 4.98 -13.03 -5.48
N MET A 18 4.69 -11.85 -6.04
CA MET A 18 5.33 -10.59 -5.64
C MET A 18 5.12 -10.30 -4.15
N GLY A 19 3.87 -10.42 -3.67
CA GLY A 19 3.53 -10.18 -2.27
C GLY A 19 4.25 -11.14 -1.32
N VAL A 20 4.25 -12.45 -1.63
CA VAL A 20 4.92 -13.47 -0.82
C VAL A 20 6.43 -13.22 -0.77
N MET A 21 7.07 -12.93 -1.91
CA MET A 21 8.50 -12.64 -1.97
C MET A 21 8.86 -11.40 -1.15
N TYR A 22 8.06 -10.34 -1.25
CA TYR A 22 8.28 -9.11 -0.49
C TYR A 22 8.20 -9.37 1.02
N VAL A 23 7.13 -10.01 1.48
CA VAL A 23 6.92 -10.33 2.89
C VAL A 23 8.03 -11.24 3.42
N ALA A 24 8.42 -12.26 2.66
CA ALA A 24 9.49 -13.18 3.04
C ALA A 24 10.83 -12.43 3.22
N CYS A 25 11.21 -11.58 2.26
CA CYS A 25 12.42 -10.77 2.35
C CYS A 25 12.38 -9.83 3.58
N VAL A 26 11.26 -9.15 3.81
CA VAL A 26 11.10 -8.27 4.98
C VAL A 26 11.26 -9.05 6.27
N LEU A 27 10.58 -10.19 6.41
CA LEU A 27 10.68 -11.03 7.61
C LEU A 27 12.12 -11.52 7.85
N ILE A 28 12.83 -11.95 6.81
CA ILE A 28 14.23 -12.36 6.91
C ILE A 28 15.09 -11.21 7.44
N ILE A 29 14.95 -10.01 6.87
CA ILE A 29 15.70 -8.82 7.29
C ILE A 29 15.38 -8.47 8.75
N LEU A 30 14.12 -8.53 9.15
CA LEU A 30 13.67 -8.22 10.51
C LEU A 30 14.22 -9.23 11.53
N VAL A 31 14.26 -10.52 11.20
CA VAL A 31 14.83 -11.56 12.08
C VAL A 31 16.34 -11.36 12.24
N ILE A 32 17.07 -11.06 11.15
CA ILE A 32 18.51 -10.78 11.21
C ILE A 32 18.80 -9.52 12.04
N ASN A 33 17.93 -8.51 11.99
CA ASN A 33 18.12 -7.22 12.65
C ASN A 33 17.26 -7.04 13.92
N VAL A 34 16.84 -8.13 14.56
CA VAL A 34 15.87 -8.10 15.67
C VAL A 34 16.31 -7.20 16.84
N GLN A 35 17.62 -7.05 17.06
CA GLN A 35 18.18 -6.19 18.10
C GLN A 35 17.95 -4.70 17.85
N HIS A 36 17.81 -4.29 16.58
CA HIS A 36 17.57 -2.90 16.19
C HIS A 36 16.08 -2.55 16.17
N LEU A 37 15.21 -3.56 16.27
CA LEU A 37 13.76 -3.39 16.17
C LEU A 37 13.17 -2.47 17.26
N PRO A 38 13.56 -2.59 18.54
CA PRO A 38 13.05 -1.69 19.58
C PRO A 38 13.48 -0.24 19.36
N GLY A 39 14.72 -0.03 18.88
CA GLY A 39 15.24 1.30 18.56
C GLY A 39 14.54 1.95 17.38
N ALA A 40 14.23 1.17 16.34
CA ALA A 40 13.47 1.65 15.18
C ALA A 40 12.04 2.05 15.56
N VAL A 41 11.34 1.24 16.38
CA VAL A 41 10.01 1.59 16.89
C VAL A 41 10.07 2.86 17.74
N GLY A 42 11.06 2.97 18.63
CA GLY A 42 11.29 4.18 19.42
C GLY A 42 11.51 5.42 18.54
N ALA A 43 12.30 5.31 17.47
CA ALA A 43 12.55 6.38 16.52
C ALA A 43 11.30 6.83 15.76
N ILE A 44 10.36 5.91 15.46
CA ILE A 44 9.07 6.27 14.83
C ILE A 44 8.25 7.16 15.77
N PHE A 45 8.14 6.79 17.05
CA PHE A 45 7.38 7.59 18.02
C PHE A 45 8.08 8.92 18.35
N THR A 46 9.39 8.93 18.58
CA THR A 46 10.10 10.18 18.86
C THR A 46 10.14 11.10 17.63
N GLY A 47 10.31 10.58 16.43
CA GLY A 47 10.25 11.36 15.19
C GLY A 47 8.85 11.93 14.90
N ALA A 48 7.78 11.24 15.30
CA ALA A 48 6.41 11.69 15.11
C ALA A 48 5.98 12.80 16.10
N PHE A 49 6.55 12.85 17.31
CA PHE A 49 6.06 13.69 18.41
C PHE A 49 7.06 14.69 19.01
N THR A 50 8.27 14.85 18.46
CA THR A 50 9.27 15.83 18.97
C THR A 50 9.14 17.22 18.34
N GLY A 51 9.60 18.25 19.07
CA GLY A 51 9.51 19.67 18.69
C GLY A 51 10.19 20.06 17.37
N GLU A 52 11.27 19.37 16.96
CA GLU A 52 11.90 19.52 15.63
C GLU A 52 10.97 19.04 14.49
N GLY A 53 10.20 17.97 14.73
CA GLY A 53 9.08 17.61 13.88
C GLY A 53 8.01 18.70 13.91
N VAL A 54 7.54 19.12 15.08
CA VAL A 54 6.34 19.97 15.23
C VAL A 54 6.50 21.40 14.68
N THR A 55 7.67 22.03 14.83
CA THR A 55 7.82 23.47 14.54
C THR A 55 7.96 23.83 13.05
N GLY A 56 8.06 22.84 12.15
CA GLY A 56 8.09 23.07 10.70
C GLY A 56 8.19 21.78 9.87
N GLY A 57 8.65 20.68 10.47
CA GLY A 57 8.76 19.37 9.84
C GLY A 57 7.44 18.61 9.67
N ILE A 58 6.46 18.75 10.56
CA ILE A 58 5.23 17.94 10.57
C ILE A 58 4.40 18.25 9.33
N VAL A 59 4.27 19.51 8.92
CA VAL A 59 3.52 19.85 7.72
C VAL A 59 4.23 19.30 6.48
N GLY A 60 5.55 19.43 6.37
CA GLY A 60 6.32 18.90 5.24
C GLY A 60 6.34 17.37 5.17
N VAL A 61 6.60 16.70 6.30
CA VAL A 61 6.59 15.24 6.43
C VAL A 61 5.19 14.68 6.25
N ALA A 62 4.14 15.35 6.77
CA ALA A 62 2.76 14.96 6.52
C ALA A 62 2.38 15.14 5.05
N ILE A 63 2.78 16.23 4.39
CA ILE A 63 2.55 16.42 2.95
C ILE A 63 3.21 15.30 2.16
N VAL A 64 4.48 14.99 2.43
CA VAL A 64 5.20 13.91 1.73
C VAL A 64 4.58 12.54 2.04
N GLY A 65 4.19 12.29 3.29
CA GLY A 65 3.54 11.06 3.72
C GLY A 65 2.17 10.86 3.07
N ILE A 66 1.32 11.90 3.10
CA ILE A 66 0.00 11.92 2.46
C ILE A 66 0.17 11.76 0.94
N GLN A 67 1.09 12.49 0.32
CA GLN A 67 1.36 12.37 -1.11
C GLN A 67 1.76 10.94 -1.48
N ARG A 68 2.69 10.33 -0.75
CA ARG A 68 3.08 8.93 -0.98
C ARG A 68 1.93 7.95 -0.74
N ALA A 69 1.14 8.14 0.31
CA ALA A 69 -0.03 7.29 0.59
C ALA A 69 -1.09 7.38 -0.51
N LEU A 70 -1.41 8.59 -0.98
CA LEU A 70 -2.35 8.83 -2.06
C LEU A 70 -1.87 8.25 -3.40
N PHE A 71 -0.56 8.32 -3.71
CA PHE A 71 -0.02 7.72 -4.93
C PHE A 71 0.16 6.21 -4.85
N SER A 72 0.47 5.65 -3.68
CA SER A 72 0.64 4.21 -3.51
C SER A 72 -0.69 3.46 -3.52
N ASN A 73 -1.73 4.06 -2.93
CA ASN A 73 -3.07 3.45 -2.81
C ASN A 73 -4.05 3.97 -3.89
N VAL A 74 -3.71 5.02 -4.63
CA VAL A 74 -4.59 5.63 -5.65
C VAL A 74 -5.95 6.07 -5.05
N GLY A 75 -5.99 6.29 -3.73
CA GLY A 75 -7.18 6.67 -2.98
C GLY A 75 -7.68 8.04 -3.43
N GLY A 76 -8.90 8.10 -3.97
CA GLY A 76 -9.54 9.34 -4.41
C GLY A 76 -9.26 9.76 -5.87
N VAL A 77 -8.42 9.04 -6.61
CA VAL A 77 -8.14 9.33 -8.05
C VAL A 77 -9.23 8.75 -8.97
N GLY A 78 -10.04 7.80 -8.47
CA GLY A 78 -11.21 7.25 -9.18
C GLY A 78 -10.88 6.17 -10.24
N THR A 79 -9.60 5.85 -10.46
CA THR A 79 -9.18 4.86 -11.45
C THR A 79 -9.49 3.41 -11.03
N ALA A 80 -9.46 3.11 -9.73
CA ALA A 80 -9.91 1.83 -9.19
C ALA A 80 -11.37 1.51 -9.59
N GLY A 81 -12.23 2.54 -9.63
CA GLY A 81 -13.61 2.41 -10.10
C GLY A 81 -13.73 1.96 -11.55
N MET A 82 -12.78 2.32 -12.42
CA MET A 82 -12.77 1.85 -13.82
C MET A 82 -12.45 0.35 -13.92
N ALA A 83 -11.58 -0.16 -13.04
CA ALA A 83 -11.25 -1.59 -12.99
C ALA A 83 -12.42 -2.41 -12.45
N HIS A 84 -13.05 -1.96 -11.36
CA HIS A 84 -14.22 -2.63 -10.77
C HIS A 84 -15.48 -2.52 -11.65
N ALA A 85 -15.64 -1.46 -12.45
CA ALA A 85 -16.76 -1.33 -13.38
C ALA A 85 -16.76 -2.40 -14.49
N ALA A 86 -15.62 -3.04 -14.76
CA ALA A 86 -15.51 -4.12 -15.74
C ALA A 86 -15.91 -5.50 -15.17
N VAL A 87 -16.15 -5.61 -13.85
CA VAL A 87 -16.53 -6.87 -13.20
C VAL A 87 -17.98 -7.24 -13.50
N LYS A 88 -18.20 -8.53 -13.80
CA LYS A 88 -19.54 -9.10 -13.97
C LYS A 88 -20.17 -9.43 -12.61
N THR A 89 -20.74 -8.44 -11.93
CA THR A 89 -21.50 -8.62 -10.69
C THR A 89 -22.98 -8.28 -10.88
N ARG A 90 -23.86 -8.96 -10.14
CA ARG A 90 -25.30 -8.63 -10.04
C ARG A 90 -25.60 -7.61 -8.94
N HIS A 91 -24.66 -7.44 -8.00
CA HIS A 91 -24.81 -6.56 -6.84
C HIS A 91 -23.60 -5.62 -6.79
N PRO A 92 -23.72 -4.37 -7.26
CA PRO A 92 -22.59 -3.44 -7.33
C PRO A 92 -21.98 -3.14 -5.95
N ALA A 93 -22.79 -3.22 -4.89
CA ALA A 93 -22.31 -3.07 -3.51
C ALA A 93 -21.24 -4.11 -3.13
N THR A 94 -21.31 -5.33 -3.67
CA THR A 94 -20.32 -6.39 -3.42
C THR A 94 -18.95 -6.00 -3.94
N GLU A 95 -18.87 -5.37 -5.12
CA GLU A 95 -17.59 -4.86 -5.65
C GLU A 95 -17.08 -3.67 -4.84
N GLY A 96 -17.97 -2.86 -4.27
CA GLY A 96 -17.59 -1.83 -3.30
C GLY A 96 -16.87 -2.42 -2.08
N PHE A 97 -17.34 -3.55 -1.55
CA PHE A 97 -16.64 -4.24 -0.45
C PHE A 97 -15.30 -4.83 -0.89
N THR A 98 -15.20 -5.38 -2.10
CA THR A 98 -13.93 -5.88 -2.65
C THR A 98 -12.91 -4.75 -2.82
N ALA A 99 -13.33 -3.59 -3.35
CA ALA A 99 -12.49 -2.42 -3.55
C ALA A 99 -11.93 -1.86 -2.23
N LEU A 100 -12.66 -2.02 -1.11
CA LEU A 100 -12.19 -1.61 0.22
C LEU A 100 -10.98 -2.40 0.72
N TRP A 101 -10.69 -3.57 0.16
CA TRP A 101 -9.52 -4.38 0.53
C TRP A 101 -8.25 -3.98 -0.23
N GLU A 102 -8.34 -3.24 -1.34
CA GLU A 102 -7.15 -2.83 -2.12
C GLU A 102 -6.17 -1.91 -1.38
N PRO A 103 -6.62 -1.01 -0.47
CA PRO A 103 -5.74 -0.20 0.37
C PRO A 103 -4.92 -0.90 1.44
N PHE A 104 -5.20 -2.18 1.71
CA PHE A 104 -4.66 -2.92 2.85
C PHE A 104 -3.70 -4.02 2.40
#